data_AF-A0AAN4UVL3-F1
#
_entry.id   AF-A0AAN4UVL3-F1
#
_cell.length_a   1.000
_cell.length_b   1.000
_cell.length_c   1.000
_cell.angle_alpha   90.00
_cell.angle_beta   90.00
_cell.angle_gamma   90.00
#
_symmetry.space_group_name_H-M   'P 1'
#
loop_
_entity.id
_entity.type
_entity.pdbx_description
1 polymer ?
#
loop_
_entity_poly.entity_id
_entity_poly.type
_entity_poly.pdbx_seq_one_letter_code
_entity_poly.pdbx_strand_id
1 'polypeptide(L)'
;MDERESYVTPEALQIMRRFPALFSTGPWTTSKTLLGWGFSCGLGWYPIIERLSTDLSEIVREDQLSWFQVSQVKQKFGELRFYVRGGNNRTAARIREAVEEAATTCERCGHRPAELHNIGGMLATYCPACCAEVAKVGRS
;
A
#
# COMPACT_ATOMS: atom_id res chain seq x y z
N MET A 1 -27.10 -2.45 13.90
CA MET A 1 -25.84 -3.20 13.74
C MET A 1 -24.92 -2.23 13.02
N ASP A 2 -24.04 -1.62 13.80
CA ASP A 2 -23.42 -0.30 13.57
C ASP A 2 -22.71 -0.21 12.21
N GLU A 3 -23.27 0.58 11.29
CA GLU A 3 -22.70 0.99 10.00
C GLU A 3 -21.50 1.91 10.25
N ARG A 4 -20.47 1.39 10.93
CA ARG A 4 -19.20 2.08 11.09
C ARG A 4 -18.56 2.13 9.71
N GLU A 5 -18.59 3.32 9.13
CA GLU A 5 -17.76 3.78 8.03
C GLU A 5 -16.50 2.91 7.89
N SER A 6 -16.52 2.04 6.89
CA SER A 6 -15.38 1.16 6.62
C SER A 6 -14.21 2.05 6.23
N TYR A 7 -13.20 2.16 7.10
CA TYR A 7 -11.92 2.82 6.80
C TYR A 7 -11.21 2.20 5.59
N VAL A 8 -11.62 1.00 5.19
CA VAL A 8 -11.13 0.32 4.00
C VAL A 8 -11.82 0.88 2.77
N THR A 9 -11.05 1.53 1.90
CA THR A 9 -11.49 1.97 0.57
C THR A 9 -11.98 0.79 -0.28
N PRO A 10 -12.94 1.00 -1.21
CA PRO A 10 -13.40 -0.05 -2.13
C PRO A 10 -12.26 -0.72 -2.91
N GLU A 11 -11.27 0.06 -3.33
CA GLU A 11 -10.12 -0.41 -4.08
C GLU A 11 -9.20 -1.30 -3.21
N ALA A 12 -9.02 -0.96 -1.93
CA ALA A 12 -8.24 -1.79 -1.02
C ALA A 12 -8.97 -3.10 -0.71
N LEU A 13 -10.29 -3.04 -0.50
CA LEU A 13 -11.13 -4.23 -0.34
C LEU A 13 -11.04 -5.15 -1.56
N GLN A 14 -11.04 -4.59 -2.78
CA GLN A 14 -10.92 -5.37 -4.00
C GLN A 14 -9.59 -6.13 -4.05
N ILE A 15 -8.46 -5.46 -3.79
CA ILE A 15 -7.14 -6.10 -3.77
C ILE A 15 -7.10 -7.18 -2.68
N MET A 16 -7.52 -6.87 -1.45
CA MET A 16 -7.47 -7.80 -0.33
C MET A 16 -8.32 -9.05 -0.58
N ARG A 17 -9.52 -8.89 -1.18
CA ARG A 17 -10.39 -10.01 -1.55
C ARG A 17 -9.86 -10.84 -2.71
N ARG A 18 -9.12 -10.21 -3.64
CA ARG A 18 -8.50 -10.88 -4.78
C ARG A 18 -7.36 -11.80 -4.36
N PHE A 19 -6.63 -11.46 -3.28
CA PHE A 19 -5.47 -12.23 -2.81
C PHE A 19 -5.66 -12.75 -1.38
N PRO A 20 -6.64 -13.65 -1.13
CA PRO A 20 -6.95 -14.14 0.22
C PRO A 20 -5.80 -14.92 0.86
N ALA A 21 -4.93 -15.55 0.06
CA ALA A 21 -3.72 -16.20 0.57
C ALA A 21 -2.72 -15.21 1.20
N LEU A 22 -2.73 -13.95 0.77
CA LEU A 22 -1.85 -12.91 1.29
C LEU A 22 -2.50 -12.11 2.42
N PHE A 23 -3.75 -11.70 2.24
CA PHE A 23 -4.44 -10.79 3.16
C PHE A 23 -5.37 -11.49 4.15
N SER A 24 -5.46 -12.83 4.10
CA SER A 24 -6.47 -13.65 4.79
C SER A 24 -7.90 -13.35 4.34
N THR A 25 -8.82 -14.27 4.63
CA THR A 25 -10.24 -14.04 4.41
C THR A 25 -10.81 -13.16 5.53
N GLY A 26 -11.56 -12.13 5.17
CA GLY A 26 -12.21 -11.23 6.12
C GLY A 26 -13.26 -11.91 7.02
N PRO A 27 -13.93 -11.14 7.91
CA PRO A 27 -13.89 -9.68 8.01
C PRO A 27 -12.59 -9.15 8.65
N TRP A 28 -12.02 -8.10 8.05
CA TRP A 28 -10.85 -7.40 8.59
C TRP A 28 -11.32 -6.29 9.54
N THR A 29 -11.40 -6.59 10.83
CA THR A 29 -11.73 -5.59 11.86
C THR A 29 -10.46 -5.00 12.46
N THR A 30 -10.49 -3.71 12.80
CA THR A 30 -9.34 -3.00 13.40
C THR A 30 -8.90 -3.60 14.74
N SER A 31 -9.80 -4.30 15.45
CA SER A 31 -9.50 -5.07 16.66
C SER A 31 -8.68 -6.34 16.42
N LYS A 32 -8.68 -6.87 15.19
CA LYS A 32 -8.01 -8.14 14.83
C LYS A 32 -6.76 -7.94 13.99
N THR A 33 -6.76 -6.93 13.12
CA THR A 33 -5.69 -6.71 12.15
C THR A 33 -5.59 -5.25 11.73
N LEU A 34 -4.37 -4.80 11.44
CA LEU A 34 -4.14 -3.46 10.90
C LEU A 34 -4.68 -3.31 9.47
N LEU A 35 -4.97 -4.41 8.77
CA LEU A 35 -5.70 -4.40 7.51
C LEU A 35 -7.15 -3.91 7.65
N GLY A 36 -7.71 -3.86 8.87
CA GLY A 36 -9.02 -3.26 9.12
C GLY A 36 -9.06 -1.75 8.90
N TRP A 37 -7.89 -1.10 8.78
CA TRP A 37 -7.75 0.29 8.34
C TRP A 37 -7.56 0.42 6.82
N GLY A 38 -7.55 -0.70 6.10
CA GLY A 38 -7.22 -0.77 4.68
C GLY A 38 -5.74 -0.46 4.41
N PHE A 39 -5.48 0.14 3.25
CA PHE A 39 -4.15 0.61 2.88
C PHE A 39 -4.05 2.08 3.23
N SER A 40 -3.21 2.41 4.21
CA SER A 40 -3.01 3.79 4.67
C SER A 40 -1.97 4.51 3.79
N CYS A 41 -2.23 4.56 2.48
CA CYS A 41 -1.44 5.25 1.46
C CYS A 41 -2.36 5.75 0.34
N GLY A 42 -1.88 6.66 -0.49
CA GLY A 42 -2.66 7.18 -1.61
C GLY A 42 -2.93 6.17 -2.73
N LEU A 43 -4.04 6.40 -3.45
CA LEU A 43 -4.52 5.55 -4.55
C LEU A 43 -3.53 5.42 -5.71
N GLY A 44 -2.61 6.38 -5.88
CA GLY A 44 -1.58 6.34 -6.91
C GLY A 44 -0.61 5.17 -6.79
N TRP A 45 -0.48 4.57 -5.59
CA TRP A 45 0.34 3.38 -5.37
C TRP A 45 -0.42 2.06 -5.46
N TYR A 46 -1.75 2.08 -5.59
CA TYR A 46 -2.54 0.85 -5.63
C TYR A 46 -2.20 -0.06 -6.82
N PRO A 47 -1.93 0.46 -8.04
CA PRO A 47 -1.45 -0.38 -9.14
C PRO A 47 -0.13 -1.10 -8.84
N ILE A 48 0.77 -0.46 -8.07
CA ILE A 48 2.04 -1.09 -7.62
C ILE A 48 1.72 -2.20 -6.62
N ILE A 49 0.85 -1.91 -5.64
CA ILE A 49 0.44 -2.87 -4.62
C ILE A 49 -0.25 -4.09 -5.23
N GLU A 50 -1.09 -3.91 -6.26
CA GLU A 50 -1.79 -5.00 -6.94
C GLU A 50 -0.82 -5.89 -7.74
N ARG A 51 0.13 -5.30 -8.47
CA ARG A 51 1.18 -6.07 -9.17
C ARG A 51 2.07 -6.82 -8.18
N LEU A 52 2.52 -6.15 -7.11
CA LEU A 52 3.27 -6.79 -6.03
C LEU A 52 2.48 -7.96 -5.42
N SER A 53 1.19 -7.79 -5.16
CA SER A 53 0.33 -8.84 -4.60
C SER A 53 0.17 -10.02 -5.57
N THR A 54 0.13 -9.77 -6.87
CA THR A 54 0.14 -10.83 -7.89
C THR A 54 1.43 -11.64 -7.82
N ASP A 55 2.58 -10.97 -7.89
CA ASP A 55 3.90 -11.63 -7.85
C ASP A 55 4.10 -12.41 -6.54
N LEU A 56 3.73 -11.81 -5.40
CA LEU A 56 3.84 -12.47 -4.10
C LEU A 56 2.92 -13.69 -4.00
N SER A 57 1.71 -13.63 -4.55
CA SER A 57 0.80 -14.77 -4.56
C SER A 57 1.37 -15.95 -5.36
N GLU A 58 2.08 -15.68 -6.46
CA GLU A 58 2.76 -16.70 -7.25
C GLU A 58 3.94 -17.31 -6.48
N ILE A 59 4.81 -16.47 -5.91
CA ILE A 59 5.97 -16.93 -5.12
C ILE A 59 5.51 -17.76 -3.91
N VAL A 60 4.49 -17.30 -3.18
CA VAL A 60 3.95 -18.02 -2.01
C VAL A 60 3.43 -19.39 -2.39
N ARG A 61 2.78 -19.52 -3.56
CA ARG A 61 2.29 -20.80 -4.08
C ARG A 61 3.45 -21.71 -4.50
N GLU A 62 4.42 -21.20 -5.24
CA GLU A 62 5.56 -21.98 -5.77
C GLU A 62 6.47 -22.49 -4.66
N ASP A 63 6.82 -21.60 -3.74
CA ASP A 63 7.76 -21.90 -2.66
C ASP A 63 7.06 -22.46 -1.41
N GLN A 64 5.75 -22.73 -1.51
CA GLN A 64 4.91 -23.33 -0.45
C GLN A 64 4.99 -22.58 0.89
N LEU A 65 4.95 -21.25 0.84
CA LEU A 65 5.09 -20.37 2.00
C LEU A 65 3.76 -20.22 2.76
N SER A 66 3.25 -21.31 3.32
CA SER A 66 1.92 -21.39 3.95
C SER A 66 1.68 -20.44 5.13
N TRP A 67 2.75 -19.94 5.75
CA TRP A 67 2.71 -18.99 6.87
C TRP A 67 2.91 -17.53 6.44
N PHE A 68 3.05 -17.26 5.13
CA PHE A 68 3.17 -15.92 4.60
C PHE A 68 1.86 -15.15 4.73
N GLN A 69 1.92 -13.94 5.27
CA GLN A 69 0.77 -13.06 5.45
C GLN A 69 1.18 -11.60 5.40
N VAL A 70 0.39 -10.78 4.72
CA VAL A 70 0.50 -9.32 4.79
C VAL A 70 -0.17 -8.83 6.07
N SER A 71 0.53 -7.98 6.81
CA SER A 71 0.06 -7.48 8.11
C SER A 71 -0.37 -6.02 8.08
N GLN A 72 0.24 -5.20 7.21
CA GLN A 72 -0.09 -3.78 7.05
C GLN A 72 0.49 -3.25 5.74
N VAL A 73 -0.25 -2.36 5.07
CA VAL A 73 0.25 -1.54 3.96
C VAL A 73 0.01 -0.08 4.30
N LYS A 74 1.06 0.74 4.28
CA LYS A 74 0.94 2.17 4.57
C LYS A 74 2.04 2.98 3.92
N GLN A 75 1.83 4.28 3.90
CA GLN A 75 2.89 5.25 3.73
C GLN A 75 3.58 5.56 5.07
N LYS A 76 4.89 5.78 5.03
CA LYS A 76 5.64 6.36 6.15
C LYS A 76 6.82 7.16 5.61
N PHE A 77 6.89 8.44 5.96
CA PHE A 77 7.96 9.37 5.57
C PHE A 77 8.15 9.49 4.05
N GLY A 78 7.05 9.46 3.29
CA GLY A 78 7.07 9.53 1.83
C GLY A 78 7.30 8.20 1.12
N GLU A 79 7.49 7.10 1.86
CA GLU A 79 7.80 5.79 1.28
C GLU A 79 6.70 4.76 1.54
N LEU A 80 6.56 3.82 0.61
CA LEU A 80 5.70 2.65 0.77
C LEU A 80 6.29 1.71 1.84
N ARG A 81 5.44 1.26 2.77
CA ARG A 81 5.74 0.20 3.74
C ARG A 81 4.76 -0.94 3.54
N PHE A 82 5.28 -2.08 3.07
CA PHE A 82 4.53 -3.31 2.84
C PHE A 82 4.99 -4.37 3.84
N TYR A 83 4.33 -4.43 5.01
CA TYR A 83 4.74 -5.30 6.11
C TYR A 83 4.17 -6.69 5.97
N VAL A 84 5.05 -7.69 6.05
CA VAL A 84 4.69 -9.11 5.96
C VAL A 84 5.21 -9.87 7.18
N ARG A 85 4.50 -10.93 7.54
CA ARG A 85 4.99 -12.02 8.39
C ARG A 85 5.16 -13.19 7.45
N GLY A 86 6.36 -13.71 7.29
CA GLY A 86 6.53 -14.59 6.15
C GLY A 86 7.85 -14.43 5.45
N GLY A 87 7.99 -15.34 4.51
CA GLY A 87 8.68 -15.03 3.27
C GLY A 87 10.06 -15.62 3.19
N ASN A 88 10.65 -15.32 2.05
CA ASN A 88 11.99 -15.70 1.69
C ASN A 88 12.64 -14.56 0.90
N ASN A 89 13.82 -14.82 0.35
CA ASN A 89 14.56 -13.83 -0.42
C ASN A 89 13.82 -13.37 -1.68
N ARG A 90 13.02 -14.23 -2.33
CA ARG A 90 12.22 -13.86 -3.51
C ARG A 90 11.13 -12.86 -3.13
N THR A 91 10.36 -13.15 -2.06
CA THR A 91 9.33 -12.21 -1.58
C THR A 91 9.94 -10.88 -1.13
N ALA A 92 11.08 -10.92 -0.43
CA ALA A 92 11.76 -9.72 0.03
C ALA A 92 12.30 -8.88 -1.14
N ALA A 93 12.78 -9.52 -2.20
CA ALA A 93 13.23 -8.84 -3.42
C ALA A 93 12.08 -8.13 -4.12
N ARG A 94 10.95 -8.81 -4.36
CA ARG A 94 9.76 -8.19 -4.97
C ARG A 94 9.24 -6.99 -4.17
N ILE A 95 9.20 -7.11 -2.84
CA ILE A 95 8.78 -6.01 -1.97
C ILE A 95 9.74 -4.81 -2.11
N ARG A 96 11.06 -5.06 -2.14
CA ARG A 96 12.06 -3.99 -2.32
C ARG A 96 11.87 -3.26 -3.64
N GLU A 97 11.71 -4.00 -4.73
CA GLU A 97 11.49 -3.42 -6.06
C GLU A 97 10.22 -2.58 -6.10
N ALA A 98 9.12 -3.04 -5.47
CA ALA A 98 7.89 -2.26 -5.37
C ALA A 98 8.05 -0.98 -4.53
N VAL A 99 8.89 -1.01 -3.48
CA VAL A 99 9.19 0.19 -2.67
C VAL A 99 10.04 1.19 -3.47
N GLU A 100 11.06 0.72 -4.19
CA GLU A 100 11.87 1.54 -5.11
C GLU A 100 10.99 2.12 -6.23
N GLU A 101 10.05 1.32 -6.72
CA GLU A 101 9.05 1.74 -7.69
C GLU A 101 8.18 2.90 -7.15
N ALA A 102 7.65 2.73 -5.94
CA ALA A 102 6.80 3.71 -5.28
C ALA A 102 7.53 5.00 -4.93
N ALA A 103 8.82 4.93 -4.58
CA ALA A 103 9.65 6.10 -4.25
C ALA A 103 9.82 7.09 -5.41
N THR A 104 9.51 6.68 -6.64
CA THR A 104 9.56 7.53 -7.85
C THR A 104 8.20 7.71 -8.51
N THR A 105 7.12 7.27 -7.84
CA THR A 105 5.74 7.30 -8.33
C THR A 105 4.88 8.15 -7.42
N CYS A 106 4.07 9.04 -7.98
CA CYS A 106 3.21 9.92 -7.19
C CYS A 106 2.21 9.10 -6.37
N GLU A 107 2.26 9.19 -5.05
CA GLU A 107 1.35 8.50 -4.14
C GLU A 107 -0.12 8.87 -4.40
N ARG A 108 -0.38 10.09 -4.89
CA ARG A 108 -1.75 10.58 -5.13
C ARG A 108 -2.34 10.10 -6.46
N CYS A 109 -1.60 10.22 -7.56
CA CYS A 109 -2.14 10.00 -8.91
C CYS A 109 -1.46 8.90 -9.71
N GLY A 110 -0.34 8.34 -9.23
CA GLY A 110 0.39 7.27 -9.91
C GLY A 110 1.30 7.72 -11.07
N HIS A 111 1.33 9.02 -11.40
CA HIS A 111 2.23 9.54 -12.43
C HIS A 111 3.68 9.64 -11.97
N ARG A 112 4.59 9.60 -12.96
CA ARG A 112 6.03 9.72 -12.83
C ARG A 112 6.56 10.86 -13.73
N PRO A 113 7.71 11.47 -13.43
CA PRO A 113 8.48 11.29 -12.19
C PRO A 113 7.78 11.94 -10.99
N ALA A 114 8.00 11.37 -9.81
CA ALA A 114 7.62 11.94 -8.53
C ALA A 114 8.82 11.94 -7.59
N GLU A 115 8.85 12.91 -6.69
CA GLU A 115 9.95 13.13 -5.76
C GLU A 115 9.42 13.31 -4.33
N LEU A 116 10.31 13.14 -3.36
CA LEU A 116 9.99 13.36 -1.96
C LEU A 116 9.83 14.86 -1.69
N HIS A 117 8.67 15.27 -1.22
CA HIS A 117 8.36 16.64 -0.85
C HIS A 117 8.01 16.74 0.64
N ASN A 118 8.39 17.84 1.26
CA ASN A 118 7.87 18.25 2.57
C ASN A 118 6.68 19.18 2.37
N ILE A 119 5.50 18.69 2.70
CA ILE A 119 4.23 19.39 2.56
C ILE A 119 3.72 19.71 3.96
N GLY A 120 4.03 20.90 4.47
CA GLY A 120 3.55 21.35 5.78
C GLY A 120 4.00 20.46 6.95
N GLY A 121 5.21 19.89 6.89
CA GLY A 121 5.74 18.97 7.90
C GLY A 121 5.45 17.49 7.64
N MET A 122 4.61 17.16 6.65
CA MET A 122 4.38 15.79 6.20
C MET A 122 5.22 15.48 4.96
N LEU A 123 6.05 14.43 5.04
CA LEU A 123 6.78 13.93 3.88
C LEU A 123 5.86 13.08 3.00
N ALA A 124 5.83 13.36 1.70
CA ALA A 124 5.03 12.64 0.70
C ALA A 124 5.77 12.59 -0.64
N THR A 125 5.60 11.49 -1.40
CA THR A 125 6.18 11.36 -2.75
C THR A 125 5.14 11.76 -3.78
N TYR A 126 5.28 12.95 -4.37
CA TYR A 126 4.32 13.50 -5.32
C TYR A 126 4.98 13.94 -6.62
N CYS A 127 4.20 13.94 -7.72
CA CYS A 127 4.63 14.60 -8.95
C CYS A 127 4.47 16.13 -8.81
N PRO A 128 5.13 16.93 -9.66
CA PRO A 128 5.08 18.39 -9.59
C PRO A 128 3.66 18.96 -9.58
N ALA A 129 2.77 18.41 -10.41
CA ALA A 129 1.38 18.83 -10.49
C ALA A 129 0.63 18.62 -9.16
N CYS A 130 0.72 17.42 -8.57
CA CYS A 130 0.07 17.14 -7.29
C CYS A 130 0.70 17.94 -6.14
N CYS A 131 2.02 18.15 -6.14
CA CYS A 131 2.70 18.97 -5.15
C CYS A 131 2.19 20.43 -5.20
N ALA A 132 2.08 21.01 -6.39
CA ALA A 132 1.59 22.38 -6.58
C ALA A 132 0.14 22.55 -6.09
N GLU A 133 -0.72 21.55 -6.33
CA GLU A 133 -2.11 21.59 -5.86
C GLU A 133 -2.22 21.56 -4.33
N VAL A 134 -1.45 20.70 -3.65
CA VAL A 134 -1.51 20.62 -2.18
C VAL A 134 -0.92 21.87 -1.52
N ALA A 135 0.12 22.47 -2.11
CA ALA A 135 0.71 23.71 -1.59
C ALA A 135 -0.26 24.91 -1.59
N LYS A 136 -1.27 24.92 -2.47
CA LYS A 136 -2.31 25.97 -2.50
C LYS A 136 -3.29 25.83 -1.33
N VAL A 137 -3.63 24.60 -0.93
CA VAL A 137 -4.61 24.34 0.13
C VAL A 137 -4.09 24.78 1.51
N GLY A 138 -2.79 24.61 1.79
CA GLY A 138 -2.19 24.95 3.09
C GLY A 138 -1.98 26.45 3.37
N ARG A 139 -2.42 27.36 2.49
CA ARG A 139 -2.32 28.83 2.65
C ARG A 139 -3.69 29.53 2.81
N SER A 140 -4.75 28.75 3.02
CA SER A 140 -6.13 29.26 3.22
C SER A 140 -6.47 29.32 4.69
#